data_AF-A0A2K3NUG8-F1
#
_entry.id   AF-A0A2K3NUG8-F1
#
_cell.length_a   1.000
_cell.length_b   1.000
_cell.length_c   1.000
_cell.angle_alpha   90.00
_cell.angle_beta   90.00
_cell.angle_gamma   90.00
#
_symmetry.space_group_name_H-M   'P 1'
#
loop_
_entity.id
_entity.type
_entity.pdbx_description
1 polymer ?
#
loop_
_entity_poly.entity_id
_entity_poly.type
_entity_poly.pdbx_seq_one_letter_code
_entity_poly.pdbx_strand_id
1 'polypeptide(L)'
;MPRPPLRRVIPTMSNRITNLGFPANIFNAVTYLLAGYTDKDLASLLRILWPFTDDQNLKRVLLVGVKFNFFTSFTNCQPEEFYSFLKYLRTPQGQYELRKITVLETLEENAAYHGVTVHEMVSIDLAKIPVSDSMKRKNKNRKKLYEDIIADLENDQLKFSDQQALASFDCDKGNPNELKENVPDGGGSSNAGL
;
A
#
# COMPACT_ATOMS: atom_id res chain seq x y z
N MET A 1 5.13 -8.73 -23.40
CA MET A 1 4.68 -10.06 -22.94
C MET A 1 3.41 -10.50 -23.67
N PRO A 2 3.21 -11.81 -23.91
CA PRO A 2 1.98 -12.33 -24.51
C PRO A 2 0.79 -12.10 -23.60
N ARG A 3 -0.33 -11.77 -24.22
CA ARG A 3 -1.61 -11.51 -23.58
C ARG A 3 -2.20 -12.84 -23.08
N PRO A 4 -2.54 -13.00 -21.78
CA PRO A 4 -3.08 -14.27 -21.28
C PRO A 4 -4.44 -14.58 -21.90
N PRO A 5 -4.81 -15.86 -22.06
CA PRO A 5 -6.16 -16.23 -22.40
C PRO A 5 -7.11 -15.88 -21.25
N LEU A 6 -8.26 -15.27 -21.54
CA LEU A 6 -9.21 -14.75 -20.54
C LEU A 6 -9.62 -15.80 -19.50
N ARG A 7 -9.80 -17.06 -19.94
CA ARG A 7 -10.14 -18.21 -19.09
C ARG A 7 -9.16 -18.47 -17.93
N ARG A 8 -7.91 -18.00 -18.02
CA ARG A 8 -6.90 -18.16 -16.97
C ARG A 8 -6.79 -16.93 -16.06
N VAL A 9 -7.34 -15.80 -16.46
CA VAL A 9 -7.12 -14.52 -15.75
C VAL A 9 -7.79 -14.54 -14.38
N ILE A 10 -9.07 -14.91 -14.30
CA ILE A 10 -9.81 -14.92 -13.03
C ILE A 10 -9.16 -15.89 -12.02
N PRO A 11 -8.91 -17.18 -12.33
CA PRO A 11 -8.30 -18.09 -11.35
C PRO A 11 -6.91 -17.64 -10.90
N THR A 12 -6.07 -17.15 -11.83
CA THR A 12 -4.70 -16.72 -11.51
C THR A 12 -4.71 -15.48 -10.62
N MET A 13 -5.51 -14.46 -10.99
CA MET A 13 -5.57 -13.20 -10.24
C MET A 13 -6.31 -13.37 -8.92
N SER A 14 -7.36 -14.18 -8.88
CA SER A 14 -8.07 -14.51 -7.64
C SER A 14 -7.11 -15.07 -6.60
N ASN A 15 -6.30 -16.07 -6.95
CA ASN A 15 -5.33 -16.66 -6.03
C ASN A 15 -4.32 -15.62 -5.52
N ARG A 16 -3.70 -14.85 -6.44
CA ARG A 16 -2.70 -13.85 -6.05
C ARG A 16 -3.29 -12.75 -5.16
N ILE A 17 -4.46 -12.23 -5.53
CA ILE A 17 -5.10 -11.13 -4.80
C ILE A 17 -5.65 -11.60 -3.45
N THR A 18 -6.16 -12.83 -3.36
CA THR A 18 -6.59 -13.44 -2.10
C THR A 18 -5.39 -13.67 -1.16
N ASN A 19 -4.24 -14.11 -1.68
CA ASN A 19 -3.01 -14.25 -0.89
C ASN A 19 -2.49 -12.91 -0.35
N LEU A 20 -2.83 -11.79 -0.99
CA LEU A 20 -2.54 -10.44 -0.51
C LEU A 20 -3.54 -9.96 0.56
N GLY A 21 -4.56 -10.75 0.90
CA GLY A 21 -5.50 -10.49 1.99
C GLY A 21 -6.90 -10.06 1.55
N PHE A 22 -7.21 -10.06 0.25
CA PHE A 22 -8.58 -9.78 -0.21
C PHE A 22 -9.52 -10.98 0.03
N PRO A 23 -10.80 -10.73 0.31
CA PRO A 23 -11.82 -11.76 0.41
C PRO A 23 -12.01 -12.57 -0.89
N ALA A 24 -11.96 -13.91 -0.78
CA ALA A 24 -12.13 -14.81 -1.93
C ALA A 24 -13.54 -14.71 -2.58
N ASN A 25 -14.56 -14.30 -1.82
CA ASN A 25 -15.93 -14.16 -2.32
C ASN A 25 -16.06 -13.11 -3.43
N ILE A 26 -15.15 -12.14 -3.52
CA ILE A 26 -15.09 -11.14 -4.61
C ILE A 26 -14.93 -11.83 -5.98
N PHE A 27 -14.35 -13.02 -6.02
CA PHE A 27 -14.12 -13.78 -7.26
C PHE A 27 -15.13 -14.91 -7.47
N ASN A 28 -16.14 -15.05 -6.60
CA ASN A 28 -17.20 -16.02 -6.78
C ASN A 28 -18.10 -15.62 -7.96
N ALA A 29 -18.39 -16.57 -8.85
CA ALA A 29 -19.25 -16.38 -10.01
C ALA A 29 -20.59 -15.73 -9.66
N VAL A 30 -21.26 -16.22 -8.62
CA VAL A 30 -22.56 -15.68 -8.18
C VAL A 30 -22.42 -14.21 -7.79
N THR A 31 -21.35 -13.85 -7.09
CA THR A 31 -21.12 -12.50 -6.57
C THR A 31 -20.93 -11.48 -7.70
N TYR A 32 -20.02 -11.73 -8.65
CA TYR A 32 -19.79 -10.76 -9.72
C TYR A 32 -20.92 -10.77 -10.77
N LEU A 33 -21.63 -11.89 -10.97
CA LEU A 33 -22.82 -11.94 -11.82
C LEU A 33 -23.96 -11.09 -11.24
N LEU A 34 -24.20 -11.15 -9.93
CA LEU A 34 -25.19 -10.29 -9.25
C LEU A 34 -24.80 -8.81 -9.33
N ALA A 35 -23.50 -8.50 -9.32
CA ALA A 35 -22.98 -7.16 -9.55
C ALA A 35 -23.00 -6.71 -11.04
N GLY A 36 -23.53 -7.54 -11.95
CA GLY A 36 -23.71 -7.21 -13.35
C GLY A 36 -22.51 -7.47 -14.26
N TYR A 37 -21.55 -8.29 -13.84
CA TYR A 37 -20.38 -8.65 -14.64
C TYR A 37 -20.46 -10.09 -15.14
N THR A 38 -20.10 -10.33 -16.39
CA THR A 38 -19.81 -11.69 -16.88
C THR A 38 -18.35 -12.07 -16.58
N ASP A 39 -18.00 -13.35 -16.67
CA ASP A 39 -16.61 -13.82 -16.60
C ASP A 39 -15.69 -13.05 -17.55
N LYS A 40 -16.19 -12.73 -18.74
CA LYS A 40 -15.43 -11.98 -19.75
C LYS A 40 -15.16 -10.55 -19.26
N ASP A 41 -16.14 -9.92 -18.63
CA ASP A 41 -16.02 -8.55 -18.14
C ASP A 41 -15.06 -8.48 -16.95
N LEU A 42 -15.21 -9.39 -15.98
CA LEU A 42 -14.32 -9.45 -14.83
C LEU A 42 -12.89 -9.83 -15.25
N ALA A 43 -12.71 -10.81 -16.13
CA ALA A 43 -11.39 -11.17 -16.66
C ALA A 43 -10.75 -10.00 -17.40
N SER A 44 -11.54 -9.23 -18.14
CA SER A 44 -11.07 -8.01 -18.82
C SER A 44 -10.62 -6.96 -17.81
N LEU A 45 -11.37 -6.76 -16.72
CA LEU A 45 -11.01 -5.82 -15.65
C LEU A 45 -9.70 -6.24 -14.97
N LEU A 46 -9.61 -7.48 -14.52
CA LEU A 46 -8.42 -8.03 -13.85
C LEU A 46 -7.17 -8.05 -14.73
N ARG A 47 -7.34 -8.10 -16.06
CA ARG A 47 -6.23 -8.08 -17.00
C ARG A 47 -5.34 -6.86 -16.87
N ILE A 48 -5.87 -5.74 -16.35
CA ILE A 48 -5.08 -4.53 -16.10
C ILE A 48 -3.93 -4.77 -15.10
N LEU A 49 -4.10 -5.73 -14.21
CA LEU A 49 -3.13 -6.11 -13.18
C LEU A 49 -2.10 -7.13 -13.70
N TRP A 50 -2.31 -7.69 -14.89
CA TRP A 50 -1.45 -8.74 -15.45
C TRP A 50 0.03 -8.36 -15.61
N PRO A 51 0.40 -7.12 -15.98
CA PRO A 51 1.80 -6.73 -16.10
C PRO A 51 2.59 -6.82 -14.79
N PHE A 52 1.91 -6.75 -13.64
CA PHE A 52 2.55 -6.78 -12.32
C PHE A 52 2.76 -8.24 -11.89
N THR A 53 3.83 -8.84 -12.39
CA THR A 53 4.15 -10.26 -12.16
C THR A 53 4.66 -10.54 -10.75
N ASP A 54 5.30 -9.55 -10.12
CA ASP A 54 5.72 -9.59 -8.74
C ASP A 54 4.57 -9.21 -7.79
N ASP A 55 4.51 -9.87 -6.62
CA ASP A 55 3.44 -9.67 -5.64
C ASP A 55 3.60 -8.36 -4.84
N GLN A 56 4.82 -7.82 -4.69
CA GLN A 56 5.01 -6.48 -4.09
C GLN A 56 4.48 -5.40 -5.00
N ASN A 57 4.77 -5.47 -6.30
CA ASN A 57 4.24 -4.48 -7.26
C ASN A 57 2.73 -4.64 -7.47
N LEU A 58 2.21 -5.86 -7.46
CA LEU A 58 0.75 -6.07 -7.42
C LEU A 58 0.13 -5.45 -6.16
N LYS A 59 0.75 -5.65 -4.98
CA LYS A 59 0.31 -5.05 -3.71
C LYS A 59 0.32 -3.53 -3.78
N ARG A 60 1.37 -2.89 -4.32
CA ARG A 60 1.45 -1.44 -4.53
C ARG A 60 0.30 -0.92 -5.40
N VAL A 61 -0.04 -1.64 -6.46
CA VAL A 61 -1.20 -1.29 -7.30
C VAL A 61 -2.50 -1.39 -6.52
N LEU A 62 -2.71 -2.45 -5.75
CA LEU A 62 -3.93 -2.63 -4.94
C LEU A 62 -4.05 -1.57 -3.83
N LEU A 63 -2.92 -1.10 -3.26
CA LEU A 63 -2.89 -0.01 -2.28
C LEU A 63 -3.40 1.34 -2.84
N VAL A 64 -3.40 1.52 -4.17
CA VAL A 64 -4.05 2.68 -4.80
C VAL A 64 -5.54 2.72 -4.44
N GLY A 65 -6.20 1.57 -4.31
CA GLY A 65 -7.60 1.52 -3.88
C GLY A 65 -7.80 2.07 -2.47
N VAL A 66 -6.85 1.82 -1.56
CA VAL A 66 -6.85 2.41 -0.22
C VAL A 66 -6.56 3.91 -0.27
N LYS A 67 -5.54 4.32 -1.03
CA LYS A 67 -5.15 5.73 -1.21
C LYS A 67 -6.31 6.62 -1.69
N PHE A 68 -7.13 6.08 -2.59
CA PHE A 68 -8.28 6.79 -3.16
C PHE A 68 -9.62 6.43 -2.46
N ASN A 69 -9.58 5.80 -1.29
CA ASN A 69 -10.74 5.47 -0.47
C ASN A 69 -11.82 4.64 -1.17
N PHE A 70 -11.44 3.75 -2.10
CA PHE A 70 -12.37 2.75 -2.63
C PHE A 70 -12.73 1.73 -1.55
N PHE A 71 -11.78 1.40 -0.68
CA PHE A 71 -11.94 0.49 0.46
C PHE A 71 -10.90 0.85 1.53
N THR A 72 -11.22 0.58 2.80
CA THR A 72 -10.36 0.95 3.94
C THR A 72 -9.15 0.04 4.13
N SER A 73 -9.31 -1.24 3.79
CA SER A 73 -8.29 -2.27 3.90
C SER A 73 -8.59 -3.40 2.93
N PHE A 74 -7.62 -4.26 2.67
CA PHE A 74 -7.83 -5.42 1.78
C PHE A 74 -8.84 -6.42 2.35
N THR A 75 -8.76 -6.71 3.65
CA THR A 75 -9.60 -7.72 4.31
C THR A 75 -11.07 -7.36 4.37
N ASN A 76 -11.39 -6.05 4.44
CA ASN A 76 -12.77 -5.57 4.54
C ASN A 76 -13.36 -5.12 3.20
N CYS A 77 -12.60 -5.27 2.11
CA CYS A 77 -13.01 -4.82 0.79
C CYS A 77 -14.27 -5.56 0.33
N GLN A 78 -15.31 -4.80 -0.01
CA GLN A 78 -16.54 -5.35 -0.57
C GLN A 78 -16.41 -5.59 -2.08
N PRO A 79 -17.15 -6.56 -2.66
CA PRO A 79 -17.09 -6.84 -4.09
C PRO A 79 -17.34 -5.61 -4.97
N GLU A 80 -18.36 -4.80 -4.67
CA GLU A 80 -18.70 -3.61 -5.46
C GLU A 80 -17.61 -2.52 -5.42
N GLU A 81 -16.98 -2.33 -4.26
CA GLU A 81 -15.84 -1.44 -4.07
C GLU A 81 -14.66 -1.89 -4.93
N PHE A 82 -14.35 -3.19 -4.91
CA PHE A 82 -13.27 -3.77 -5.69
C PHE A 82 -13.51 -3.60 -7.20
N TYR A 83 -14.72 -3.88 -7.69
CA TYR A 83 -15.01 -3.71 -9.12
C TYR A 83 -14.97 -2.24 -9.55
N SER A 84 -15.42 -1.33 -8.68
CA SER A 84 -15.35 0.12 -8.91
C SER A 84 -13.90 0.60 -8.98
N PHE A 85 -13.04 0.07 -8.10
CA PHE A 85 -11.60 0.30 -8.16
C PHE A 85 -10.99 -0.22 -9.47
N LEU A 86 -11.30 -1.44 -9.90
CA LEU A 86 -10.81 -1.97 -11.17
C LEU A 86 -11.25 -1.14 -12.38
N LYS A 87 -12.46 -0.57 -12.34
CA LYS A 87 -12.93 0.40 -13.35
C LYS A 87 -12.14 1.69 -13.28
N TYR A 88 -11.88 2.22 -12.09
CA TYR A 88 -11.07 3.41 -11.90
C TYR A 88 -9.67 3.27 -12.50
N LEU A 89 -9.03 2.11 -12.36
CA LEU A 89 -7.71 1.87 -12.96
C LEU A 89 -7.69 2.06 -14.49
N ARG A 90 -8.82 1.93 -15.18
CA ARG A 90 -8.94 2.17 -16.63
C ARG A 90 -9.08 3.64 -17.01
N THR A 91 -9.40 4.52 -16.06
CA THR A 91 -9.51 5.95 -16.31
C THR A 91 -8.13 6.57 -16.57
N PRO A 92 -8.03 7.76 -17.20
CA PRO A 92 -6.75 8.45 -17.38
C PRO A 92 -6.00 8.67 -16.06
N GLN A 93 -6.72 8.94 -14.97
CA GLN A 93 -6.14 9.12 -13.64
C GLN A 93 -5.63 7.80 -13.06
N GLY A 94 -6.40 6.72 -13.15
CA GLY A 94 -5.95 5.39 -12.75
C GLY A 94 -4.71 4.94 -13.53
N GLN A 95 -4.69 5.17 -14.85
CA GLN A 95 -3.52 4.89 -15.69
C GLN A 95 -2.29 5.72 -15.31
N TYR A 96 -2.48 6.95 -14.80
CA TYR A 96 -1.39 7.77 -14.28
C TYR A 96 -0.79 7.17 -13.02
N GLU A 97 -1.62 6.71 -12.08
CA GLU A 97 -1.14 6.02 -10.86
C GLU A 97 -0.38 4.72 -11.20
N LEU A 98 -0.89 3.93 -12.14
CA LEU A 98 -0.19 2.72 -12.62
C LEU A 98 1.17 3.06 -13.23
N ARG A 99 1.24 4.14 -14.02
CA ARG A 99 2.51 4.60 -14.60
C ARG A 99 3.51 5.02 -13.52
N LYS A 100 3.07 5.69 -12.45
CA LYS A 100 3.96 6.03 -11.33
C LYS A 100 4.60 4.78 -10.73
N ILE A 101 3.81 3.74 -10.48
CA ILE A 101 4.32 2.47 -9.92
C ILE A 101 5.35 1.81 -10.85
N THR A 102 5.06 1.71 -12.15
CA THR A 102 6.02 1.14 -13.12
C THR A 102 7.31 1.96 -13.22
N VAL A 103 7.22 3.30 -13.20
CA VAL A 103 8.41 4.15 -13.23
C VAL A 103 9.20 4.06 -11.93
N LEU A 104 8.52 3.97 -10.79
CA LEU A 104 9.17 3.75 -9.49
C LEU A 104 9.93 2.43 -9.46
N GLU A 105 9.34 1.33 -9.93
CA GLU A 105 10.01 0.02 -10.05
C GLU A 105 11.30 0.14 -10.88
N THR A 106 11.24 0.79 -12.04
CA THR A 106 12.44 1.01 -12.88
C THR A 106 13.50 1.89 -12.18
N LEU A 107 13.07 2.92 -11.44
CA LEU A 107 13.99 3.77 -10.68
C LEU A 107 14.64 3.01 -9.54
N GLU A 108 13.91 2.16 -8.82
CA GLU A 108 14.42 1.31 -7.75
C GLU A 108 15.46 0.31 -8.27
N GLU A 109 15.16 -0.36 -9.39
CA GLU A 109 16.10 -1.28 -10.05
C GLU A 109 17.40 -0.57 -10.46
N ASN A 110 17.29 0.60 -11.08
CA ASN A 110 18.45 1.38 -11.50
C ASN A 110 19.23 1.95 -10.33
N ALA A 111 18.53 2.43 -9.29
CA ALA A 111 19.15 2.95 -8.08
C ALA A 111 19.97 1.86 -7.38
N ALA A 112 19.40 0.65 -7.25
CA ALA A 112 20.10 -0.51 -6.71
C ALA A 112 21.34 -0.88 -7.56
N TYR A 113 21.21 -0.88 -8.89
CA TYR A 113 22.33 -1.14 -9.80
C TYR A 113 23.48 -0.12 -9.65
N HIS A 114 23.14 1.16 -9.45
CA HIS A 114 24.11 2.25 -9.30
C HIS A 114 24.60 2.45 -7.85
N GLY A 115 24.03 1.73 -6.88
CA GLY A 115 24.36 1.91 -5.46
C GLY A 115 23.96 3.27 -4.89
N VAL A 116 22.88 3.86 -5.42
CA VAL A 116 22.36 5.18 -5.03
C VAL A 116 20.91 5.05 -4.54
N THR A 117 20.37 6.13 -3.96
CA THR A 117 18.97 6.22 -3.60
C THR A 117 18.08 6.52 -4.81
N VAL A 118 16.77 6.24 -4.71
CA VAL A 118 15.79 6.59 -5.75
C VAL A 118 15.79 8.10 -6.03
N HIS A 119 15.95 8.93 -4.99
CA HIS A 119 16.00 10.39 -5.13
C HIS A 119 17.22 10.84 -5.97
N GLU A 120 18.39 10.26 -5.72
CA GLU A 120 19.60 10.50 -6.52
C GLU A 120 19.42 9.99 -7.95
N MET A 121 18.80 8.82 -8.13
CA MET A 121 18.54 8.27 -9.46
C MET A 121 17.61 9.17 -10.30
N VAL A 122 16.56 9.73 -9.69
CA VAL A 122 15.71 10.73 -10.34
C VAL A 122 16.52 11.95 -10.78
N SER A 123 17.42 12.44 -9.94
CA SER A 123 18.28 13.59 -10.24
C SER A 123 19.20 13.30 -11.44
N ILE A 124 19.78 12.10 -11.49
CA ILE A 124 20.60 11.62 -12.61
C ILE A 124 19.77 11.55 -13.91
N ASP A 125 18.56 10.99 -13.87
CA ASP A 125 17.70 10.87 -15.04
C ASP A 125 17.17 12.22 -15.53
N LEU A 126 16.91 13.16 -14.62
CA LEU A 126 16.55 14.53 -14.94
C LEU A 126 17.73 15.31 -15.57
N ALA A 127 18.98 15.00 -15.20
CA ALA A 127 20.16 15.62 -15.80
C ALA A 127 20.41 15.14 -17.25
N LYS A 128 19.97 13.92 -17.60
CA LYS A 128 20.11 13.34 -18.95
C LYS A 128 19.08 13.86 -19.96
N ILE A 129 18.17 14.74 -19.54
CA ILE A 129 17.09 15.22 -20.41
C ILE A 129 17.63 16.18 -21.48
N PRO A 130 17.47 15.89 -22.78
CA PRO A 130 17.89 16.81 -23.83
C PRO A 130 17.08 18.11 -23.75
N VAL A 131 17.78 19.24 -23.75
CA VAL A 131 17.19 20.58 -23.79
C VAL A 131 16.94 20.97 -25.25
N SER A 132 15.91 20.37 -25.86
CA SER A 132 15.44 20.77 -27.19
C SER A 132 14.00 21.27 -27.13
N ASP A 133 13.69 22.26 -27.96
CA ASP A 133 12.36 22.90 -28.00
C ASP A 133 11.24 21.91 -28.35
N SER A 134 11.52 20.95 -29.24
CA SER A 134 10.58 19.91 -29.64
C SER A 134 10.23 18.93 -28.50
N MET A 135 11.03 18.88 -27.43
CA MET A 135 10.84 17.96 -26.30
C MET A 135 10.30 18.65 -25.03
N LYS A 136 10.15 19.98 -25.01
CA LYS A 136 9.74 20.77 -23.84
C LYS A 136 8.50 20.22 -23.13
N ARG A 137 7.42 19.91 -23.86
CA ARG A 137 6.18 19.40 -23.27
C ARG A 137 6.34 17.99 -22.67
N LYS A 138 7.07 17.11 -23.36
CA LYS A 138 7.35 15.74 -22.87
C LYS A 138 8.23 15.78 -21.62
N ASN A 139 9.24 16.65 -21.62
CA ASN A 139 10.14 16.85 -20.49
C ASN A 139 9.40 17.40 -19.26
N LYS A 140 8.48 18.36 -19.46
CA LYS A 140 7.62 18.88 -18.37
C LYS A 140 6.75 17.79 -17.75
N ASN A 141 6.13 16.94 -18.57
CA ASN A 141 5.32 15.83 -18.07
C ASN A 141 6.15 14.78 -17.32
N ARG A 142 7.36 14.47 -17.80
CA ARG A 142 8.28 13.55 -17.10
C ARG A 142 8.77 14.13 -15.78
N LYS A 143 9.10 15.42 -15.73
CA LYS A 143 9.50 16.10 -14.50
C LYS A 143 8.39 16.05 -13.45
N LYS A 144 7.15 16.40 -13.84
CA LYS A 144 6.00 16.31 -12.95
C LYS A 144 5.77 14.89 -12.42
N LEU A 145 5.92 13.88 -13.29
CA LEU A 145 5.79 12.49 -12.89
C LEU A 145 6.81 12.11 -11.80
N TYR A 146 8.06 12.53 -11.93
CA TYR A 146 9.08 12.27 -10.91
C TYR A 146 8.84 13.04 -9.61
N GLU A 147 8.40 14.30 -9.70
CA GLU A 147 8.00 15.10 -8.52
C GLU A 147 6.87 14.41 -7.74
N ASP A 148 5.85 13.91 -8.45
CA ASP A 148 4.73 13.19 -7.82
C ASP A 148 5.18 11.85 -7.18
N ILE A 149 6.14 11.14 -7.79
CA ILE A 149 6.70 9.90 -7.22
C ILE A 149 7.49 10.19 -5.94
N ILE A 150 8.33 11.22 -5.94
CA ILE A 150 9.10 11.61 -4.75
C ILE A 150 8.16 12.03 -3.62
N ALA A 151 7.15 12.85 -3.93
CA ALA A 151 6.16 13.27 -2.95
C ALA A 151 5.38 12.10 -2.34
N ASP A 152 5.03 11.08 -3.14
CA ASP A 152 4.39 9.86 -2.65
C ASP A 152 5.34 9.08 -1.69
N LEU A 153 6.62 8.95 -2.04
CA LEU A 153 7.64 8.28 -1.20
C LEU A 153 7.88 9.00 0.14
N GLU A 154 7.92 10.33 0.12
CA GLU A 154 8.10 11.14 1.34
C GLU A 154 6.90 11.04 2.27
N ASN A 155 5.67 11.08 1.73
CA ASN A 155 4.45 10.93 2.50
C ASN A 155 4.32 9.55 3.15
N ASP A 156 4.75 8.50 2.45
CA ASP A 156 4.73 7.15 3.01
C ASP A 156 5.73 7.02 4.18
N GLN A 157 6.92 7.65 4.10
CA GLN A 157 7.88 7.68 5.21
C GLN A 157 7.36 8.47 6.43
N LEU A 158 6.67 9.59 6.21
CA LEU A 158 6.03 10.38 7.28
C LEU A 158 4.98 9.57 8.04
N LYS A 159 4.15 8.77 7.36
CA LYS A 159 3.14 7.93 8.01
C LYS A 159 3.73 6.80 8.87
N PHE A 160 4.88 6.25 8.50
CA PHE A 160 5.58 5.27 9.33
C PHE A 160 6.25 5.91 10.56
N SER A 161 6.75 7.16 10.42
CA SER A 161 7.31 7.93 11.55
C SER A 161 6.22 8.30 12.58
N ASP A 162 5.05 8.73 12.13
CA ASP A 162 3.93 9.09 13.02
C ASP A 162 3.32 7.86 13.72
N GLN A 163 3.29 6.70 13.06
CA GLN A 163 2.86 5.43 13.69
C GLN A 163 3.87 4.91 14.73
N GLN A 164 5.17 5.11 14.54
CA GLN A 164 6.18 4.79 15.57
C GLN A 164 6.12 5.76 16.75
N ALA A 165 5.85 7.05 16.51
CA ALA A 165 5.66 8.02 17.58
C ALA A 165 4.41 7.73 18.41
N LEU A 166 3.30 7.30 17.81
CA LEU A 166 2.09 6.89 18.54
C LEU A 166 2.27 5.58 19.31
N ALA A 167 3.10 4.64 18.82
CA ALA A 167 3.39 3.40 19.53
C ALA A 167 4.38 3.57 20.71
N SER A 168 5.13 4.68 20.77
CA SER A 168 6.05 4.96 21.88
C SER A 168 5.42 5.70 23.07
N PHE A 169 4.15 6.12 22.96
CA PHE A 169 3.42 6.80 24.06
C PHE A 169 2.58 5.87 24.96
N ASP A 170 2.54 4.56 24.71
CA ASP A 170 1.73 3.59 25.49
C ASP A 170 2.57 2.57 26.29
N CYS A 171 3.78 2.94 26.72
CA CYS A 171 4.59 2.15 27.66
C CYS A 171 5.21 3.03 28.77
N ASP A 172 4.38 3.76 29.52
CA ASP A 172 4.75 4.11 30.90
C ASP A 172 3.50 4.27 31.78
N LYS A 173 2.71 3.18 31.90
CA LYS A 173 1.82 3.03 33.05
C LYS A 173 2.64 2.49 34.20
N GLY A 174 3.17 3.42 34.98
CA GLY A 174 3.78 3.18 36.28
C GLY A 174 2.96 2.19 37.10
N ASN A 175 3.66 1.17 37.57
CA ASN A 175 3.19 0.17 38.50
C ASN A 175 2.90 0.84 39.86
N PRO A 176 1.66 0.93 40.35
CA PRO A 176 1.38 1.44 41.67
C PRO A 176 1.15 0.26 42.60
N ASN A 177 2.22 -0.36 43.08
CA ASN A 177 2.12 -1.14 44.31
C ASN A 177 3.48 -1.31 44.99
N GLU A 178 3.42 -1.05 46.30
CA GLU A 178 4.41 -1.43 47.33
C GLU A 178 5.61 -0.52 47.52
N LEU A 179 5.38 0.60 48.21
CA LEU A 179 6.31 1.06 49.24
C LEU A 179 5.57 1.87 50.32
N LYS A 180 5.25 1.22 51.45
CA LYS A 180 5.04 1.89 52.73
C LYS A 180 5.97 1.28 53.77
N GLU A 181 7.11 1.95 53.87
CA GLU A 181 7.67 2.52 55.10
C GLU A 181 7.73 1.64 56.36
N ASN A 182 8.97 1.33 56.77
CA ASN A 182 9.32 0.69 58.02
C ASN A 182 9.51 1.74 59.15
N VAL A 183 8.80 1.53 60.28
CA VAL A 183 9.30 1.48 61.70
C VAL A 183 9.62 2.85 62.39
N PRO A 184 9.57 3.05 63.74
CA PRO A 184 9.51 2.09 64.87
C PRO A 184 8.54 2.35 66.07
N ASP A 185 8.36 1.25 66.83
CA ASP A 185 8.50 1.02 68.29
C ASP A 185 7.72 1.85 69.34
N GLY A 186 7.16 1.14 70.33
CA GLY A 186 6.61 1.76 71.54
C GLY A 186 5.50 1.01 72.28
N GLY A 187 5.83 -0.10 72.94
CA GLY A 187 5.47 -0.39 74.35
C GLY A 187 4.02 -0.70 74.78
N GLY A 188 3.89 -1.80 75.54
CA GLY A 188 2.88 -1.97 76.61
C GLY A 188 1.75 -2.96 76.28
N SER A 189 1.82 -4.23 76.71
CA SER A 189 1.52 -4.77 78.05
C SER A 189 0.12 -5.44 78.12
N SER A 190 0.17 -6.76 78.20
CA SER A 190 -0.54 -7.66 79.14
C SER A 190 -2.06 -7.91 79.09
N ASN A 191 -2.34 -9.22 79.21
CA ASN A 191 -3.53 -9.91 79.75
C ASN A 191 -4.80 -9.93 78.90
N ALA A 192 -5.70 -10.91 78.95
CA ALA A 192 -5.77 -12.31 79.40
C ALA A 192 -7.25 -12.70 79.15
N GLY A 193 -7.56 -13.99 78.98
CA GLY A 193 -8.87 -14.52 79.35
C GLY A 193 -9.73 -15.11 78.23
N LEU A 194 -9.80 -16.45 78.26
CA LEU A 194 -10.97 -17.35 78.11
C LEU A 194 -11.97 -17.10 76.97
#